data_AF-A0A533XPC8-F1
#
_entry.id   AF-A0A533XPC8-F1
#
_cell.length_a   1.000
_cell.length_b   1.000
_cell.length_c   1.000
_cell.angle_alpha   90.00
_cell.angle_beta   90.00
_cell.angle_gamma   90.00
#
_symmetry.space_group_name_H-M   'P 1'
#
loop_
_entity.id
_entity.type
_entity.pdbx_description
1 polymer ?
#
loop_
_entity_poly.entity_id
_entity_poly.type
_entity_poly.pdbx_seq_one_letter_code
_entity_poly.pdbx_strand_id
1 'polypeptide(L)' 'GRYQVMSIPTILFFKNGQVVEKLVGARPKRQFKEMIDSLLAQPAGSA' A
#
# COMPACT_ATOMS: atom_id res chain seq x y z
N GLY A 1 1.53 -6.23 17.45
CA GLY A 1 0.47 -5.76 16.53
C GLY A 1 0.77 -6.20 15.11
N ARG A 2 -0.19 -6.79 14.41
CA ARG A 2 -0.01 -7.52 13.13
C ARG A 2 0.47 -6.66 11.94
N TYR A 3 0.29 -5.34 11.98
CA TYR A 3 0.62 -4.43 10.87
C TYR A 3 1.34 -3.12 11.29
N GLN A 4 1.80 -3.03 12.54
CA GLN A 4 2.57 -1.88 13.08
C GLN A 4 1.98 -0.49 12.71
N VAL A 5 0.67 -0.31 12.86
CA VAL A 5 0.02 0.98 12.61
C VAL A 5 0.28 1.90 13.81
N MET A 6 1.05 2.98 13.58
CA MET A 6 1.44 3.94 14.63
C MET A 6 0.70 5.28 14.54
N SER A 7 0.12 5.60 13.38
CA SER A 7 -0.53 6.89 13.11
C SER A 7 -1.70 6.72 12.15
N ILE A 8 -2.77 7.49 12.33
CA ILE A 8 -3.95 7.46 11.45
C ILE A 8 -4.01 8.71 10.56
N PRO A 9 -4.52 8.60 9.33
CA PRO A 9 -4.90 7.37 8.63
C PRO A 9 -3.68 6.61 8.09
N THR A 10 -3.64 5.29 8.24
CA THR A 10 -2.66 4.40 7.56
C THR A 10 -3.42 3.51 6.58
N ILE A 11 -2.97 3.47 5.34
CA ILE A 11 -3.51 2.65 4.26
C ILE A 11 -2.47 1.59 3.93
N LEU A 12 -2.90 0.33 3.89
CA LEU A 12 -2.05 -0.82 3.58
C LEU A 12 -2.55 -1.45 2.28
N PHE A 13 -1.64 -1.64 1.34
CA PHE A 13 -1.93 -2.36 0.10
C PHE A 13 -1.51 -3.81 0.25
N PHE A 14 -2.42 -4.71 -0.07
CA PHE A 14 -2.20 -6.14 0.00
C PHE A 14 -2.20 -6.74 -1.41
N LYS A 15 -1.24 -7.61 -1.69
CA LYS A 15 -1.20 -8.44 -2.89
C LYS A 15 -0.89 -9.87 -2.47
N ASN A 16 -1.68 -10.84 -2.93
CA ASN A 16 -1.54 -12.26 -2.58
C ASN A 16 -1.45 -12.54 -1.06
N GLY A 17 -2.16 -11.76 -0.24
CA GLY A 17 -2.16 -11.92 1.22
C GLY A 17 -0.95 -11.32 1.94
N GLN A 18 -0.01 -10.70 1.23
CA GLN A 18 1.14 -9.99 1.78
C GLN A 18 0.96 -8.47 1.63
N VAL A 19 1.48 -7.71 2.60
CA VAL A 19 1.53 -6.24 2.51
C VAL A 19 2.61 -5.87 1.51
N VAL A 20 2.23 -5.25 0.41
CA VAL A 20 3.18 -4.80 -0.63
C VAL A 20 3.55 -3.34 -0.47
N GLU A 21 2.68 -2.53 0.16
CA GLU A 21 2.92 -1.11 0.33
C GLU A 21 2.18 -0.57 1.55
N LYS A 22 2.77 0.42 2.22
CA LYS A 22 2.19 1.06 3.40
C LYS A 22 2.26 2.58 3.24
N LEU A 23 1.11 3.21 3.32
CA LEU A 23 0.97 4.64 3.24
C LEU A 23 0.46 5.20 4.56
N VAL A 24 1.19 6.17 5.11
CA VAL A 24 0.79 6.89 6.33
C VAL A 24 0.40 8.32 5.96
N GLY A 25 -0.77 8.76 6.40
CA GLY A 25 -1.34 10.08 6.14
C GLY A 25 -2.40 10.09 5.03
N ALA A 26 -3.19 11.16 4.99
CA ALA A 26 -4.17 11.36 3.92
C ALA A 26 -3.48 11.88 2.65
N ARG A 27 -3.76 11.25 1.51
CA ARG A 27 -3.29 11.71 0.18
C ARG A 27 -4.48 11.96 -0.75
N PRO A 28 -4.30 12.79 -1.80
CA PRO A 28 -5.33 12.98 -2.82
C PRO A 28 -5.55 11.72 -3.68
N LYS A 29 -6.75 11.58 -4.24
CA LYS A 29 -7.15 10.46 -5.11
C LYS A 29 -6.16 10.15 -6.24
N ARG A 30 -5.55 11.18 -6.85
CA ARG A 30 -4.58 11.00 -7.95
C ARG A 30 -3.39 10.15 -7.54
N GLN A 31 -2.81 10.41 -6.36
CA GLN A 31 -1.68 9.63 -5.85
C GLN A 31 -2.07 8.17 -5.58
N PHE A 32 -3.28 7.91 -5.07
CA PHE A 32 -3.75 6.54 -4.90
C PHE A 32 -3.85 5.80 -6.22
N LYS A 33 -4.34 6.46 -7.27
CA LYS A 33 -4.42 5.86 -8.61
C LYS A 33 -3.03 5.51 -9.14
N GLU A 34 -2.08 6.44 -9.06
CA GLU A 34 -0.70 6.21 -9.51
C GLU A 34 -0.02 5.06 -8.73
N MET A 35 -0.21 5.00 -7.41
CA MET A 35 0.29 3.90 -6.59
C MET A 35 -0.32 2.56 -7.00
N ILE A 36 -1.64 2.48 -7.16
CA ILE A 36 -2.31 1.25 -7.59
C ILE A 36 -1.82 0.83 -8.97
N ASP A 37 -1.75 1.75 -9.93
CA ASP A 37 -1.26 1.47 -11.28
C ASP A 37 0.20 0.96 -11.25
N SER A 38 1.05 1.54 -10.40
CA SER A 38 2.44 1.08 -10.16
C SER A 38 2.52 -0.31 -9.51
N LEU A 39 1.67 -0.58 -8.52
CA LEU A 39 1.61 -1.87 -7.82
C LEU A 39 1.03 -2.99 -8.70
N LEU A 40 0.20 -2.64 -9.69
CA LEU A 40 -0.29 -3.55 -10.72
C LEU A 40 0.81 -3.87 -11.75
N ALA A 41 1.65 -2.90 -12.08
CA ALA A 41 2.77 -3.07 -13.03
C ALA A 41 3.92 -3.92 -12.48
N GLN A 42 4.14 -3.96 -11.15
CA GLN A 42 5.11 -4.87 -10.55
C GLN A 42 4.56 -6.29 -10.44
N PRO A 43 5.21 -7.32 -11.01
CA PRO A 43 4.80 -8.71 -10.80
C PRO A 43 4.89 -9.04 -9.32
N ALA A 44 3.85 -9.71 -8.80
CA ALA A 44 3.77 -10.06 -7.39
C ALA A 44 4.94 -10.97 -7.02
N GLY A 45 5.79 -10.50 -6.11
CA GLY A 45 6.75 -11.36 -5.41
C GLY A 45 8.19 -11.14 -5.87
N SER A 46 8.90 -10.32 -5.10
CA SER A 46 10.33 -10.53 -4.89
C SER A 46 10.57 -10.52 -3.38
N ALA A 47 10.83 -11.73 -2.87
CA ALA A 47 11.21 -12.13 -1.50
C ALA A 47 10.10 -12.18 -0.45
#